data_AF-A0A2X4PLU1-F1
#
_entry.id   AF-A0A2X4PLU1-F1
#
_cell.length_a   1.000
_cell.length_b   1.000
_cell.length_c   1.000
_cell.angle_alpha   90.00
_cell.angle_beta   90.00
_cell.angle_gamma   90.00
#
_symmetry.space_group_name_H-M   'P 1'
#
loop_
_entity.id
_entity.type
_entity.pdbx_description
1 polymer ?
#
loop_
_entity_poly.entity_id
_entity_poly.type
_entity_poly.pdbx_seq_one_letter_code
_entity_poly.pdbx_strand_id
1 'polypeptide(L)'
;MSKKDYLRTLFAIAVLLLEGYLPNVSYAQTQETPVITMTTSRKAGEKIRLGIRSEGEIRIEGVEEEAETMGQKEYTLTQTSVSIYGDIRELGCNSNQLASLDVSKNTGLRKLSCVDNQPTELDVSMNTKLKELWCFSNQIKGEAMTKLIEGLTN
;
A
#
# COMPACT_ATOMS: atom_id res chain seq x y z
N MET A 1 -39.41 -8.34 -16.79
CA MET A 1 -38.33 -7.36 -16.55
C MET A 1 -37.09 -8.13 -16.14
N SER A 2 -35.96 -7.98 -16.85
CA SER A 2 -34.76 -8.77 -16.53
C SER A 2 -34.07 -8.25 -15.27
N LYS A 3 -33.24 -9.06 -14.61
CA LYS A 3 -32.46 -8.64 -13.43
C LYS A 3 -31.57 -7.41 -13.73
N LYS A 4 -31.12 -7.28 -14.97
CA LYS A 4 -30.33 -6.14 -15.47
C LYS A 4 -31.17 -4.89 -15.65
N ASP A 5 -32.42 -5.03 -16.06
CA ASP A 5 -33.36 -3.90 -16.19
C ASP A 5 -33.81 -3.44 -14.81
N TYR A 6 -34.06 -4.36 -13.88
CA TYR A 6 -34.40 -4.05 -12.49
C TYR A 6 -33.27 -3.27 -11.79
N LEU A 7 -32.02 -3.70 -11.94
CA LEU A 7 -30.86 -3.00 -11.37
C LEU A 7 -30.64 -1.61 -11.98
N ARG A 8 -30.86 -1.46 -13.30
CA ARG A 8 -30.78 -0.16 -13.97
C ARG A 8 -31.88 0.79 -13.51
N THR A 9 -33.09 0.29 -13.34
CA THR A 9 -34.22 1.07 -12.82
C THR A 9 -34.02 1.41 -11.33
N LEU A 10 -33.51 0.49 -10.51
CA LEU A 10 -33.17 0.77 -9.11
C LEU A 10 -32.09 1.84 -9.00
N PHE A 11 -31.06 1.78 -9.86
CA PHE A 11 -29.97 2.75 -9.86
C PHE A 11 -30.44 4.13 -10.34
N ALA A 12 -31.28 4.19 -11.38
CA ALA A 12 -31.89 5.44 -11.85
C ALA A 12 -32.82 6.07 -10.80
N ILE A 13 -33.61 5.27 -10.07
CA ILE A 13 -34.48 5.74 -8.98
C ILE A 13 -33.63 6.21 -7.79
N ALA A 14 -32.54 5.51 -7.44
CA ALA A 14 -31.65 5.93 -6.37
C ALA A 14 -30.93 7.26 -6.69
N VAL A 15 -30.53 7.46 -7.95
CA VAL A 15 -29.92 8.74 -8.40
C VAL A 15 -30.95 9.88 -8.40
N LEU A 16 -32.16 9.64 -8.90
CA LEU A 16 -33.23 10.66 -8.89
C LEU A 16 -33.74 11.01 -7.48
N LEU A 17 -33.63 10.09 -6.51
CA LEU A 17 -33.96 10.36 -5.10
C LEU A 17 -32.83 11.09 -4.35
N LEU A 18 -31.60 11.09 -4.87
CA LEU A 18 -30.45 11.79 -4.27
C LEU A 18 -30.33 13.25 -4.72
N GLU A 19 -30.76 13.60 -5.94
CA GLU A 19 -30.63 14.96 -6.47
C GLU A 19 -31.66 15.97 -5.92
N GLY A 20 -32.61 15.53 -5.08
CA GLY A 20 -33.77 16.36 -4.67
C GLY A 20 -33.92 16.70 -3.19
N TYR A 21 -33.09 16.20 -2.25
CA TYR A 21 -33.47 16.29 -0.81
C TYR A 21 -32.39 16.59 0.23
N LEU A 22 -31.18 17.07 -0.07
CA LEU A 22 -30.30 17.52 1.03
C LEU A 22 -29.48 18.77 0.69
N PRO A 23 -29.82 19.96 1.23
CA PRO A 23 -28.87 21.06 1.28
C PRO A 23 -27.86 20.73 2.38
N ASN A 24 -26.56 20.80 2.04
CA ASN A 24 -25.40 20.61 2.94
C ASN A 24 -24.99 19.16 3.30
N VAL A 25 -25.00 18.23 2.35
CA VAL A 25 -24.06 17.10 2.45
C VAL A 25 -22.72 17.58 1.95
N SER A 26 -21.82 17.93 2.89
CA SER A 26 -20.39 17.85 2.61
C SER A 26 -20.13 16.40 2.20
N TYR A 27 -19.77 16.18 0.94
CA TYR A 27 -19.16 14.92 0.53
C TYR A 27 -17.87 14.80 1.33
N ALA A 28 -17.93 14.17 2.51
CA ALA A 28 -16.74 13.66 3.15
C ALA A 28 -16.11 12.74 2.10
N GLN A 29 -14.99 13.17 1.53
CA GLN A 29 -14.19 12.29 0.70
C GLN A 29 -14.00 11.02 1.53
N THR A 30 -14.48 9.89 1.04
CA THR A 30 -14.18 8.60 1.65
C THR A 30 -12.68 8.44 1.53
N GLN A 31 -11.95 8.84 2.58
CA GLN A 31 -10.50 8.68 2.61
C GLN A 31 -10.24 7.19 2.45
N GLU A 32 -9.71 6.80 1.29
CA GLU A 32 -9.36 5.41 1.06
C GLU A 32 -8.45 4.96 2.20
N THR A 33 -8.75 3.80 2.77
CA THR A 33 -7.98 3.26 3.89
C THR A 33 -6.51 3.16 3.47
N PRO A 34 -5.58 3.84 4.16
CA PRO A 34 -4.15 3.76 3.84
C PRO A 34 -3.72 2.29 3.80
N VAL A 35 -3.09 1.91 2.69
CA VAL A 35 -2.64 0.55 2.45
C VAL A 35 -1.34 0.57 1.66
N ILE A 36 -0.38 -0.22 2.13
CA ILE A 36 0.83 -0.55 1.38
C ILE A 36 0.64 -1.96 0.83
N THR A 37 0.92 -2.15 -0.45
CA THR A 37 0.88 -3.49 -1.06
C THR A 37 2.26 -3.88 -1.58
N MET A 38 2.59 -5.16 -1.46
CA MET A 38 3.83 -5.71 -1.98
C MET A 38 3.63 -7.13 -2.48
N THR A 39 4.38 -7.49 -3.52
CA THR A 39 4.41 -8.85 -4.06
C THR A 39 5.82 -9.38 -4.01
N THR A 40 6.01 -10.62 -3.57
CA THR A 40 7.31 -11.29 -3.49
C THR A 40 7.37 -12.52 -4.40
N SER A 41 8.58 -12.88 -4.84
CA SER A 41 8.83 -14.18 -5.48
C SER A 41 8.86 -15.35 -4.50
N ARG A 42 8.92 -15.08 -3.19
CA ARG A 42 8.81 -16.09 -2.13
C ARG A 42 7.45 -16.78 -2.19
N LYS A 43 7.41 -18.05 -1.85
CA LYS A 43 6.23 -18.92 -1.86
C LYS A 43 5.51 -18.87 -0.52
N ALA A 44 4.24 -19.27 -0.51
CA ALA A 44 3.51 -19.54 0.72
C ALA A 44 4.27 -20.54 1.61
N GLY A 45 4.28 -20.31 2.92
CA GLY A 45 5.10 -21.02 3.90
C GLY A 45 6.52 -20.46 4.08
N GLU A 46 7.00 -19.59 3.19
CA GLU A 46 8.27 -18.89 3.39
C GLU A 46 8.09 -17.61 4.21
N LYS A 47 9.18 -17.16 4.81
CA LYS A 47 9.20 -16.04 5.75
C LYS A 47 9.64 -14.73 5.10
N ILE A 48 9.05 -13.64 5.56
CA ILE A 48 9.49 -12.26 5.31
C ILE A 48 9.70 -11.53 6.64
N ARG A 49 10.52 -10.48 6.61
CA ARG A 49 10.71 -9.61 7.78
C ARG A 49 10.20 -8.22 7.47
N LEU A 50 9.37 -7.69 8.37
CA LEU A 50 8.85 -6.34 8.26
C LEU A 50 9.14 -5.58 9.55
N GLY A 51 9.75 -4.40 9.40
CA GLY A 51 9.81 -3.38 10.43
C GLY A 51 8.73 -2.35 10.15
N ILE A 52 7.76 -2.21 11.03
CA ILE A 52 6.61 -1.32 10.82
C ILE A 52 6.46 -0.40 12.02
N ARG A 53 6.44 0.91 11.77
CA ARG A 53 5.98 1.91 12.73
C ARG A 53 4.72 2.57 12.19
N SER A 54 3.62 2.46 12.92
CA SER A 54 2.34 3.05 12.57
C SER A 54 1.88 4.07 13.60
N GLU A 55 0.93 4.91 13.18
CA GLU A 55 0.08 5.64 14.09
C GLU A 55 -1.27 4.91 14.19
N GLY A 56 -1.51 4.29 15.34
CA GLY A 56 -2.69 3.44 15.56
C GLY A 56 -2.49 1.99 15.13
N GLU A 57 -3.61 1.27 15.13
CA GLU A 57 -3.65 -0.16 14.81
C GLU A 57 -3.38 -0.41 13.34
N ILE A 58 -2.73 -1.54 13.07
CA ILE A 58 -2.49 -2.04 11.72
C ILE A 58 -3.13 -3.41 11.54
N ARG A 59 -3.44 -3.73 10.30
CA ARG A 59 -3.89 -5.05 9.89
C ARG A 59 -3.08 -5.49 8.70
N ILE A 60 -2.54 -6.71 8.75
CA ILE A 60 -1.73 -7.26 7.68
C ILE A 60 -2.45 -8.48 7.11
N GLU A 61 -2.62 -8.51 5.79
CA GLU A 61 -3.15 -9.65 5.04
C GLU A 61 -2.04 -10.33 4.23
N GLY A 62 -2.23 -11.61 3.93
CA GLY A 62 -1.27 -12.41 3.16
C GLY A 62 -0.16 -13.03 4.01
N VAL A 63 -0.27 -12.92 5.34
CA VAL A 63 0.69 -13.48 6.29
C VAL A 63 0.00 -14.06 7.52
N GLU A 64 0.70 -14.98 8.17
CA GLU A 64 0.50 -15.37 9.57
C GLU A 64 1.64 -14.77 10.39
N GLU A 65 1.29 -14.15 11.53
CA GLU A 65 2.25 -13.52 12.42
C GLU A 65 3.07 -14.56 13.18
N GLU A 66 4.40 -14.36 13.22
CA GLU A 66 5.31 -15.15 14.05
C GLU A 66 6.09 -14.28 15.05
N ALA A 67 6.87 -14.96 15.90
CA ALA A 67 7.64 -14.33 16.96
C ALA A 67 8.60 -13.23 16.45
N GLU A 68 8.83 -12.24 17.30
CA GLU A 68 9.79 -11.17 17.04
C GLU A 68 11.23 -11.69 17.18
N THR A 69 12.09 -11.37 16.20
CA THR A 69 13.53 -11.65 16.28
C THR A 69 14.31 -10.37 16.02
N MET A 70 15.17 -9.97 16.95
CA MET A 70 16.13 -8.88 16.77
C MET A 70 15.53 -7.54 16.30
N GLY A 71 14.33 -7.18 16.76
CA GLY A 71 13.68 -5.89 16.46
C GLY A 71 13.06 -5.77 15.07
N GLN A 72 13.00 -6.87 14.31
CA GLN A 72 12.15 -7.02 13.13
C GLN A 72 11.17 -8.17 13.35
N LYS A 73 9.92 -7.97 12.92
CA LYS A 73 8.89 -8.99 13.08
C LYS A 73 8.88 -9.90 11.86
N GLU A 74 8.91 -11.19 12.12
CA GLU A 74 8.88 -12.21 11.08
C GLU A 74 7.44 -12.64 10.80
N TYR A 75 7.14 -12.86 9.53
CA TYR A 75 5.81 -13.22 9.06
C TYR A 75 5.94 -14.38 8.07
N THR A 76 5.12 -15.41 8.25
CA THR A 76 5.03 -16.51 7.30
C THR A 76 3.98 -16.18 6.25
N LEU A 77 4.36 -16.24 4.98
CA LEU A 77 3.48 -15.93 3.86
C LEU A 77 2.38 -16.98 3.73
N THR A 78 1.14 -16.54 3.57
CA THR A 78 0.03 -17.42 3.14
C THR A 78 -0.16 -17.38 1.63
N GLN A 79 0.34 -16.33 0.98
CA GLN A 79 0.32 -16.09 -0.46
C GLN A 79 1.46 -15.14 -0.85
N THR A 80 1.67 -14.89 -2.14
CA THR A 80 2.77 -14.04 -2.63
C THR A 80 2.52 -12.53 -2.45
N SER A 81 1.26 -12.14 -2.24
CA SER A 81 0.85 -10.74 -2.08
C SER A 81 0.56 -10.43 -0.61
N VAL A 82 1.12 -9.32 -0.12
CA VAL A 82 0.94 -8.85 1.25
C VAL A 82 0.35 -7.44 1.21
N SER A 83 -0.66 -7.19 2.03
CA SER A 83 -1.30 -5.88 2.18
C SER A 83 -1.23 -5.43 3.63
N ILE A 84 -0.69 -4.24 3.87
CA ILE A 84 -0.55 -3.64 5.20
C ILE A 84 -1.48 -2.44 5.27
N TYR A 85 -2.57 -2.59 6.02
CA TYR A 85 -3.55 -1.54 6.25
C TYR A 85 -3.21 -0.74 7.52
N GLY A 86 -3.32 0.58 7.44
CA GLY A 86 -3.11 1.49 8.56
C GLY A 86 -2.21 2.68 8.21
N ASP A 87 -2.16 3.68 9.09
CA ASP A 87 -1.30 4.86 8.89
C ASP A 87 0.17 4.54 9.21
N ILE A 88 0.88 3.99 8.22
CA ILE A 88 2.29 3.61 8.32
C ILE A 88 3.17 4.86 8.19
N ARG A 89 4.02 5.07 9.21
CA ARG A 89 5.00 6.16 9.28
C ARG A 89 6.40 5.70 8.86
N GLU A 90 6.77 4.47 9.18
CA GLU A 90 8.07 3.90 8.81
C GLU A 90 7.87 2.46 8.36
N LEU A 91 8.43 2.10 7.20
CA LEU A 91 8.42 0.74 6.67
C LEU A 91 9.84 0.28 6.35
N GLY A 92 10.23 -0.87 6.90
CA GLY A 92 11.39 -1.65 6.49
C GLY A 92 10.95 -3.00 5.96
N CYS A 93 11.34 -3.34 4.73
CA CYS A 93 10.99 -4.58 4.03
C CYS A 93 12.18 -5.17 3.26
N ASN A 94 13.37 -5.05 3.85
CA ASN A 94 14.63 -5.42 3.22
C ASN A 94 14.75 -6.93 3.00
N SER A 95 15.45 -7.33 1.94
CA SER A 95 15.79 -8.75 1.66
C SER A 95 14.59 -9.70 1.60
N ASN A 96 13.44 -9.20 1.13
CA ASN A 96 12.20 -9.96 1.03
C ASN A 96 11.92 -10.50 -0.37
N GLN A 97 12.84 -10.32 -1.33
CA GLN A 97 12.66 -10.70 -2.73
C GLN A 97 11.39 -10.08 -3.35
N LEU A 98 11.08 -8.84 -2.98
CA LEU A 98 9.90 -8.15 -3.51
C LEU A 98 10.07 -7.91 -5.01
N ALA A 99 9.08 -8.30 -5.80
CA ALA A 99 8.98 -7.98 -7.22
C ALA A 99 8.27 -6.63 -7.45
N SER A 100 7.40 -6.21 -6.53
CA SER A 100 6.73 -4.91 -6.56
C SER A 100 6.46 -4.39 -5.14
N LEU A 101 6.37 -3.07 -5.02
CA LEU A 101 6.03 -2.36 -3.79
C LEU A 101 5.27 -1.07 -4.15
N ASP A 102 4.05 -0.93 -3.65
CA ASP A 102 3.23 0.26 -3.79
C ASP A 102 2.97 0.88 -2.41
N VAL A 103 3.45 2.11 -2.24
CA VAL A 103 3.34 2.94 -1.03
C VAL A 103 2.48 4.19 -1.26
N SER A 104 1.87 4.34 -2.44
CA SER A 104 1.23 5.58 -2.89
C SER A 104 0.08 6.04 -2.00
N LYS A 105 -0.63 5.11 -1.36
CA LYS A 105 -1.76 5.38 -0.45
C LYS A 105 -1.34 5.71 0.98
N ASN A 106 -0.06 5.61 1.31
CA ASN A 106 0.49 6.00 2.61
C ASN A 106 1.22 7.34 2.52
N THR A 107 0.47 8.40 2.21
CA THR A 107 1.01 9.78 2.07
C THR A 107 1.68 10.31 3.34
N GLY A 108 1.37 9.70 4.49
CA GLY A 108 1.98 9.98 5.80
C GLY A 108 3.33 9.29 6.07
N LEU A 109 3.85 8.48 5.13
CA LEU A 109 5.10 7.74 5.26
C LEU A 109 6.31 8.69 5.36
N ARG A 110 7.22 8.41 6.30
CA ARG A 110 8.40 9.24 6.62
C ARG A 110 9.72 8.53 6.37
N LYS A 111 9.76 7.21 6.55
CA LYS A 111 10.93 6.38 6.21
C LYS A 111 10.51 5.17 5.41
N LEU A 112 11.26 4.90 4.35
CA LEU A 112 11.13 3.68 3.55
C LEU A 112 12.49 3.00 3.37
N SER A 113 12.60 1.75 3.79
CA SER A 113 13.71 0.87 3.50
C SER A 113 13.19 -0.35 2.75
N CYS A 114 13.61 -0.50 1.49
CA CYS A 114 13.27 -1.62 0.61
C CYS A 114 14.53 -2.19 -0.07
N VAL A 115 15.65 -2.15 0.66
CA VAL A 115 16.98 -2.61 0.21
C VAL A 115 16.95 -4.09 -0.14
N ASP A 116 17.74 -4.48 -1.16
CA ASP A 116 17.94 -5.88 -1.52
C ASP A 116 16.62 -6.60 -1.90
N ASN A 117 15.90 -5.99 -2.84
CA ASN A 117 14.71 -6.56 -3.47
C ASN A 117 14.86 -6.51 -5.00
N GLN A 118 13.74 -6.70 -5.73
CA GLN A 118 13.72 -6.79 -7.18
C GLN A 118 12.69 -5.87 -7.91
N PRO A 119 12.07 -4.83 -7.30
CA PRO A 119 11.24 -3.92 -8.08
C PRO A 119 12.07 -3.22 -9.17
N THR A 120 11.47 -3.11 -10.35
CA THR A 120 12.02 -2.39 -11.50
C THR A 120 11.64 -0.91 -11.51
N GLU A 121 10.62 -0.55 -10.72
CA GLU A 121 10.14 0.81 -10.52
C GLU A 121 9.72 1.00 -9.06
N LEU A 122 9.81 2.24 -8.58
CA LEU A 122 9.32 2.66 -7.28
C LEU A 122 8.84 4.10 -7.42
N ASP A 123 7.56 4.33 -7.14
CA ASP A 123 6.98 5.67 -7.12
C ASP A 123 6.75 6.09 -5.67
N VAL A 124 7.34 7.22 -5.30
CA VAL A 124 7.19 7.85 -3.98
C VAL A 124 6.61 9.27 -4.05
N SER A 125 6.11 9.67 -5.22
CA SER A 125 5.63 11.03 -5.50
C SER A 125 4.48 11.46 -4.57
N MET A 126 3.67 10.50 -4.11
CA MET A 126 2.57 10.73 -3.18
C MET A 126 3.02 10.78 -1.70
N ASN A 127 4.23 10.29 -1.39
CA ASN A 127 4.77 10.24 -0.04
C ASN A 127 5.47 11.56 0.33
N THR A 128 4.76 12.68 0.24
CA THR A 128 5.28 14.05 0.48
C THR A 128 5.84 14.31 1.89
N LYS A 129 5.73 13.34 2.80
CA LYS A 129 6.33 13.38 4.14
C LYS A 129 7.59 12.52 4.28
N LEU A 130 8.03 11.87 3.20
CA LEU A 130 9.20 10.99 3.17
C LEU A 130 10.46 11.82 3.42
N LYS A 131 11.28 11.38 4.37
CA LYS A 131 12.53 12.02 4.78
C LYS A 131 13.74 11.15 4.52
N GLU A 132 13.55 9.82 4.54
CA GLU A 132 14.62 8.85 4.35
C GLU A 132 14.11 7.74 3.42
N LEU A 133 14.87 7.50 2.35
CA LEU A 133 14.65 6.42 1.40
C LEU A 133 15.94 5.61 1.24
N TRP A 134 15.87 4.31 1.51
CA TRP A 134 16.92 3.35 1.17
C TRP A 134 16.35 2.30 0.22
N CYS A 135 16.75 2.39 -1.05
CA CYS A 135 16.29 1.49 -2.12
C CYS A 135 17.44 0.95 -2.97
N PHE A 136 18.68 0.92 -2.44
CA PHE A 136 19.81 0.33 -3.15
C PHE A 136 19.71 -1.20 -3.22
N SER A 137 20.47 -1.82 -4.12
CA SER A 137 20.37 -3.26 -4.42
C SER A 137 18.98 -3.70 -4.89
N ASN A 138 18.35 -2.86 -5.73
CA ASN A 138 17.11 -3.18 -6.46
C ASN A 138 17.38 -3.22 -7.97
N GLN A 139 16.34 -3.41 -8.80
CA GLN A 139 16.43 -3.42 -10.26
C GLN A 139 15.97 -2.11 -10.91
N ILE A 140 15.83 -1.04 -10.13
CA ILE A 140 15.41 0.30 -10.57
C ILE A 140 16.55 0.96 -11.36
N LYS A 141 16.31 1.30 -12.62
CA LYS A 141 17.33 1.84 -13.54
C LYS A 141 16.72 2.70 -14.64
N GLY A 142 17.56 3.47 -15.33
CA GLY A 142 17.14 4.28 -16.47
C GLY A 142 16.03 5.27 -16.11
N GLU A 143 15.00 5.34 -16.94
CA GLU A 143 13.86 6.25 -16.73
C GLU A 143 13.14 6.04 -15.39
N ALA A 144 13.05 4.79 -14.89
CA ALA A 144 12.42 4.52 -13.60
C ALA A 144 13.19 5.16 -12.44
N MET A 145 14.53 5.22 -12.53
CA MET A 145 15.34 5.93 -11.53
C MET A 145 15.13 7.45 -11.62
N THR A 146 15.01 8.00 -12.84
CA THR A 146 14.69 9.43 -13.02
C THR A 146 13.36 9.78 -12.36
N LYS A 147 12.30 9.00 -12.62
CA LYS A 147 10.97 9.22 -12.01
C LYS A 147 10.99 9.11 -10.50
N LEU A 148 11.74 8.14 -9.96
CA LEU A 148 11.93 8.02 -8.52
C LEU A 148 12.54 9.28 -7.92
N ILE A 149 13.59 9.83 -8.55
CA ILE A 149 14.26 11.05 -8.09
C ILE A 149 13.32 12.26 -8.17
N GLU A 150 12.55 12.40 -9.26
CA GLU A 150 11.55 13.47 -9.40
C GLU A 150 10.51 13.41 -8.27
N GLY A 151 10.03 12.22 -7.92
CA GLY A 151 9.10 12.01 -6.81
C GLY A 151 9.65 12.40 -5.44
N LEU A 152 10.97 12.48 -5.25
CA LEU A 152 11.61 12.91 -3.99
C LEU A 152 11.69 14.43 -3.82
N THR A 153 11.43 15.20 -4.88
CA THR A 153 11.56 16.67 -4.87
C THR A 153 10.27 17.41 -4.45
N ASN A 154 9.21 16.67 -4.10
CA ASN A 154 7.88 17.19 -3.75
C ASN A 154 7.75 17.66 -2.30
#